data_AF-A0A7L3EVR8-F1
#
_entry.id   AF-A0A7L3EVR8-F1
#
_cell.length_a   1.000
_cell.length_b   1.000
_cell.length_c   1.000
_cell.angle_alpha   90.00
_cell.angle_beta   90.00
_cell.angle_gamma   90.00
#
_symmetry.space_group_name_H-M   'P 1'
#
loop_
_entity.id
_entity.type
_entity.pdbx_description
1 polymer ?
#
loop_
_entity_poly.entity_id
_entity_poly.type
_entity_poly.pdbx_seq_one_letter_code
_entity_poly.pdbx_strand_id
1 'polypeptide(L)'
;PLGLKEGVLPTQRSSLSDAGGNFFMAGVGFSFIFSWLLMLMVMIIFLLGGNIYMFFCESWRNQQLFQLLDTPGVIPNFNLSELLGLQGDTANFSEIYRQCQQDASLWQTLHLDQSISLDELLNISQYTGNISTAFEKMNITLSPISLLSQSQKDLLLKASQAAQPPNFTLTLEQLEQNMTQGSLLDLAAELEQLAEELGRKDLEDNAHELRELDKEMQASFSGPLRSLKENIHSVQSGAAQLEGQTVDALDQASKTQEFLETETSNIIKNETLAFLEQLLDFFETYISWAKSRVTEDMARCKPIAQSLDNVEVIGCDYIMDSVNAFWFSLGWSTLFLLPSIILAVRLAKFYRRMDIADVYRPPAFNSYKIPRPSTRH
;
A
#
# COMPACT_ATOMS: atom_id res chain seq x y z
N PRO A 1 -48.36 32.73 50.72
CA PRO A 1 -46.96 32.26 50.64
C PRO A 1 -46.28 32.38 52.02
N LEU A 2 -45.61 31.32 52.46
CA LEU A 2 -45.29 31.06 53.87
C LEU A 2 -44.47 32.18 54.54
N GLY A 3 -45.01 32.78 55.60
CA GLY A 3 -44.26 33.56 56.60
C GLY A 3 -44.80 34.95 56.90
N LEU A 4 -45.22 35.71 55.88
CA LEU A 4 -45.71 37.09 56.02
C LEU A 4 -47.24 37.13 55.87
N LYS A 5 -47.95 37.56 56.92
CA LYS A 5 -49.40 37.86 56.86
C LYS A 5 -49.57 39.37 56.80
N GLU A 6 -50.27 39.88 55.79
CA GLU A 6 -50.58 41.31 55.66
C GLU A 6 -51.39 41.79 56.89
N GLY A 7 -51.02 42.94 57.44
CA GLY A 7 -51.70 43.57 58.58
C GLY A 7 -51.26 43.10 59.99
N VAL A 8 -50.27 42.20 60.12
CA VAL A 8 -49.76 41.77 61.43
C VAL A 8 -48.71 42.74 61.98
N LEU A 9 -48.86 43.13 63.25
CA LEU A 9 -47.91 43.97 63.97
C LEU A 9 -46.49 43.37 63.94
N PRO A 10 -45.42 44.17 63.80
CA PRO A 10 -44.04 43.67 63.70
C PRO A 10 -43.57 42.76 64.85
N THR A 11 -44.20 42.87 66.03
CA THR A 11 -43.95 42.06 67.22
C THR A 11 -44.55 40.65 67.17
N GLN A 12 -45.50 40.39 66.26
CA GLN A 12 -46.24 39.13 66.17
C GLN A 12 -45.91 38.30 64.91
N ARG A 13 -44.82 38.61 64.21
CA ARG A 13 -44.38 37.87 62.99
C ARG A 13 -44.06 36.40 63.29
N SER A 14 -44.26 35.49 62.33
CA SER A 14 -43.99 34.05 62.51
C SER A 14 -42.50 33.76 62.70
N SER A 15 -42.16 32.69 63.43
CA SER A 15 -40.77 32.23 63.63
C SER A 15 -40.05 31.92 62.30
N LEU A 16 -40.77 31.44 61.29
CA LEU A 16 -40.23 31.22 59.95
C LEU A 16 -39.82 32.55 59.26
N SER A 17 -40.62 33.61 59.44
CA SER A 17 -40.30 34.94 58.93
C SER A 17 -39.07 35.52 59.61
N ASP A 18 -38.99 35.36 60.94
CA ASP A 18 -37.84 35.82 61.72
C ASP A 18 -36.55 35.10 61.33
N ALA A 19 -36.61 33.77 61.17
CA ALA A 19 -35.51 32.96 60.65
C ALA A 19 -35.06 33.43 59.26
N GLY A 20 -35.99 33.74 58.35
CA GLY A 20 -35.67 34.32 57.03
C GLY A 20 -34.97 35.68 57.13
N GLY A 21 -35.40 36.55 58.06
CA GLY A 21 -34.76 37.84 58.32
C GLY A 21 -33.33 37.69 58.84
N ASN A 22 -33.11 36.74 59.76
CA ASN A 22 -31.78 36.40 60.27
C ASN A 22 -30.89 35.78 59.20
N PHE A 23 -31.44 34.96 58.30
CA PHE A 23 -30.72 34.40 57.15
C PHE A 23 -30.28 35.50 56.16
N PHE A 24 -31.15 36.48 55.86
CA PHE A 24 -30.75 37.64 55.04
C PHE A 24 -29.64 38.45 55.70
N MET A 25 -29.68 38.68 57.02
CA MET A 25 -28.62 39.39 57.74
C MET A 25 -27.32 38.58 57.82
N ALA A 26 -27.38 37.26 58.00
CA ALA A 26 -26.23 36.38 57.94
C ALA A 26 -25.60 36.37 56.53
N GLY A 27 -26.42 36.33 55.48
CA GLY A 27 -26.00 36.44 54.09
C GLY A 27 -25.30 37.77 53.80
N VAL A 28 -25.84 38.88 54.28
CA VAL A 28 -25.17 40.20 54.20
C VAL A 28 -23.82 40.18 54.90
N GLY A 29 -23.74 39.62 56.11
CA GLY A 29 -22.49 39.46 56.85
C GLY A 29 -21.44 38.65 56.07
N PHE A 30 -21.85 37.50 55.52
CA PHE A 30 -20.98 36.65 54.69
C PHE A 30 -20.52 37.38 53.43
N SER A 31 -21.45 38.05 52.73
CA SER A 31 -21.16 38.88 51.56
C SER A 31 -20.12 39.96 51.87
N PHE A 32 -20.19 40.64 53.02
CA PHE A 32 -19.16 41.63 53.40
C PHE A 32 -17.80 40.99 53.70
N ILE A 33 -17.77 39.85 54.39
CA ILE A 33 -16.52 39.16 54.76
C ILE A 33 -15.78 38.65 53.52
N PHE A 34 -16.51 38.11 52.54
CA PHE A 34 -15.92 37.47 51.35
C PHE A 34 -15.86 38.38 50.12
N SER A 35 -16.55 39.53 50.09
CA SER A 35 -16.57 40.41 48.91
C SER A 35 -15.20 40.91 48.49
N TRP A 36 -14.33 41.28 49.44
CA TRP A 36 -12.98 41.74 49.12
C TRP A 36 -12.09 40.60 48.60
N LEU A 37 -12.27 39.38 49.14
CA LEU A 37 -11.56 38.17 48.66
C LEU A 37 -11.99 37.82 47.23
N LEU A 38 -13.29 37.85 46.95
CA LEU A 38 -13.83 37.60 45.60
C LEU A 38 -13.35 38.66 44.60
N MET A 39 -13.38 39.94 44.99
CA MET A 39 -12.85 41.03 44.15
C MET A 39 -11.36 40.86 43.86
N LEU A 40 -10.55 40.53 44.88
CA LEU A 40 -9.12 40.28 44.73
C LEU A 40 -8.86 39.09 43.80
N MET A 41 -9.60 37.99 43.98
CA MET A 41 -9.49 36.81 43.14
C MET A 41 -9.82 37.11 41.68
N VAL A 42 -10.93 37.82 41.41
CA VAL A 42 -11.30 38.25 40.06
C VAL A 42 -10.23 39.13 39.44
N MET A 43 -9.67 40.08 40.20
CA MET A 43 -8.60 40.96 39.72
C MET A 43 -7.34 40.18 39.31
N ILE A 44 -6.89 39.23 40.14
CA ILE A 44 -5.73 38.40 39.82
C ILE A 44 -5.97 37.58 38.56
N ILE A 45 -7.11 36.89 38.47
CA ILE A 45 -7.41 36.02 37.32
C ILE A 45 -7.62 36.85 36.06
N PHE A 46 -8.24 38.02 36.15
CA PHE A 46 -8.38 38.95 35.01
C PHE A 46 -7.03 39.42 34.49
N LEU A 47 -6.14 39.88 35.39
CA LEU A 47 -4.82 40.36 35.00
C LEU A 47 -3.98 39.23 34.40
N LEU A 48 -3.96 38.06 35.02
CA LEU A 48 -3.21 36.93 34.49
C LEU A 48 -3.83 36.40 33.20
N GLY A 49 -5.12 36.13 33.18
CA GLY A 49 -5.84 35.56 32.04
C GLY A 49 -5.77 36.45 30.80
N GLY A 50 -6.09 37.74 30.95
CA GLY A 50 -6.07 38.69 29.84
C GLY A 50 -4.66 38.93 29.27
N ASN A 51 -3.65 39.11 30.15
CA ASN A 51 -2.28 39.36 29.67
C ASN A 51 -1.64 38.11 29.07
N ILE A 52 -1.83 36.94 29.68
CA ILE A 52 -1.26 35.68 29.16
C ILE A 52 -1.93 35.33 27.83
N TYR A 53 -3.24 35.52 27.68
CA TYR A 53 -3.93 35.28 26.40
C TYR A 53 -3.32 36.15 25.29
N MET A 54 -3.21 37.45 25.52
CA MET A 54 -2.71 38.37 24.51
C MET A 54 -1.22 38.17 24.21
N PHE A 55 -0.40 37.87 25.21
CA PHE A 55 1.04 37.72 25.01
C PHE A 55 1.42 36.34 24.46
N PHE A 56 0.84 35.25 24.97
CA PHE A 56 1.19 33.89 24.57
C PHE A 56 0.30 33.36 23.46
N CYS A 57 -1.03 33.35 23.63
CA CYS A 57 -1.91 32.69 22.68
C CYS A 57 -1.98 33.41 21.33
N GLU A 58 -2.13 34.73 21.34
CA GLU A 58 -2.16 35.51 20.10
C GLU A 58 -0.80 35.48 19.37
N SER A 59 0.31 35.58 20.11
CA SER A 59 1.65 35.51 19.53
C SER A 59 2.02 34.11 19.04
N TRP A 60 1.49 33.05 19.66
CA TRP A 60 1.65 31.66 19.19
C TRP A 60 0.93 31.46 17.87
N ARG A 61 -0.35 31.86 17.81
CA ARG A 61 -1.19 31.74 16.61
C ARG A 61 -0.64 32.51 15.42
N ASN A 62 -0.08 33.68 15.67
CA ASN A 62 0.57 34.51 14.63
C ASN A 62 2.02 34.08 14.33
N GLN A 63 2.52 33.00 14.93
CA GLN A 63 3.90 32.51 14.83
C GLN A 63 4.97 33.54 15.25
N GLN A 64 4.58 34.63 15.89
CA GLN A 64 5.48 35.67 16.38
C GLN A 64 6.35 35.16 17.53
N LEU A 65 5.85 34.19 18.32
CA LEU A 65 6.67 33.51 19.32
C LEU A 65 7.81 32.74 18.66
N PHE A 66 7.56 32.01 17.58
CA PHE A 66 8.61 31.26 16.89
C PHE A 66 9.70 32.19 16.34
N GLN A 67 9.32 33.30 15.73
CA GLN A 67 10.27 34.34 15.30
C GLN A 67 11.09 34.94 16.45
N LEU A 68 10.51 35.01 17.66
CA LEU A 68 11.22 35.45 18.87
C LEU A 68 12.25 34.40 19.33
N LEU A 69 11.92 33.11 19.25
CA LEU A 69 12.86 32.02 19.51
C LEU A 69 14.01 31.98 18.49
N ASP A 70 13.74 32.41 17.26
CA ASP A 70 14.73 32.48 16.18
C ASP A 70 15.66 33.70 16.29
N THR A 71 15.29 34.70 17.11
CA THR A 71 16.08 35.92 17.27
C THR A 71 17.25 35.67 18.23
N PRO A 72 18.51 35.73 17.76
CA PRO A 72 19.67 35.44 18.60
C PRO A 72 19.79 36.47 19.73
N GLY A 73 19.98 35.99 20.96
CA GLY A 73 20.21 36.84 22.14
C GLY A 73 18.96 37.21 22.95
N VAL A 74 17.76 36.82 22.52
CA VAL A 74 16.53 37.01 23.32
C VAL A 74 16.44 35.99 24.47
N ILE A 75 16.81 34.73 24.20
CA ILE A 75 16.88 33.67 25.21
C ILE A 75 18.36 33.34 25.45
N PRO A 76 18.92 33.61 26.64
CA PRO A 76 20.32 33.31 26.93
C PRO A 76 20.56 31.80 26.87
N ASN A 77 21.64 31.38 26.18
CA ASN A 77 22.07 29.99 26.01
C ASN A 77 21.13 29.07 25.20
N PHE A 78 20.19 29.61 24.42
CA PHE A 78 19.38 28.79 23.51
C PHE A 78 19.93 28.89 22.07
N ASN A 79 20.44 27.78 21.55
CA ASN A 79 20.79 27.63 20.14
C ASN A 79 20.26 26.27 19.65
N LEU A 80 19.23 26.33 18.80
CA LEU A 80 18.58 25.13 18.28
C LEU A 80 19.54 24.26 17.46
N SER A 81 20.43 24.90 16.69
CA SER A 81 21.42 24.22 15.85
C SER A 81 22.41 23.42 16.68
N GLU A 82 22.85 23.98 17.82
CA GLU A 82 23.76 23.30 18.75
C GLU A 82 23.07 22.13 19.47
N LEU A 83 21.81 22.31 19.89
CA LEU A 83 21.03 21.25 20.54
C LEU A 83 20.77 20.06 19.61
N LEU A 84 20.55 20.33 18.32
CA LEU A 84 20.31 19.30 17.31
C LEU A 84 21.60 18.75 16.68
N GLY A 85 22.77 19.28 17.07
CA GLY A 85 24.06 18.87 16.51
C GLY A 85 24.23 19.19 15.03
N LEU A 86 23.55 20.22 14.52
CA LEU A 86 23.60 20.61 13.12
C LEU A 86 24.87 21.43 12.85
N GLN A 87 25.66 20.99 11.88
CA GLN A 87 26.85 21.68 11.38
C GLN A 87 26.45 22.58 10.21
N GLY A 88 25.99 23.79 10.48
CA GLY A 88 25.49 24.73 9.46
C GLY A 88 24.79 25.95 10.05
N ASP A 89 24.28 26.82 9.17
CA ASP A 89 23.58 28.07 9.51
C ASP A 89 22.51 27.89 10.60
N THR A 90 22.21 28.97 11.31
CA THR A 90 21.23 28.99 12.42
C THR A 90 19.90 28.37 12.01
N ALA A 91 19.59 27.21 12.58
CA ALA A 91 18.32 26.52 12.37
C ALA A 91 17.17 27.44 12.83
N ASN A 92 16.34 27.85 11.88
CA ASN A 92 15.21 28.75 12.10
C ASN A 92 13.97 27.90 12.43
N PHE A 93 13.58 27.87 13.70
CA PHE A 93 12.42 27.15 14.22
C PHE A 93 11.13 27.53 13.48
N SER A 94 10.91 28.80 13.16
CA SER A 94 9.73 29.24 12.41
C SER A 94 9.66 28.60 11.04
N GLU A 95 10.79 28.49 10.33
CA GLU A 95 10.84 27.84 9.02
C GLU A 95 10.67 26.32 9.15
N ILE A 96 11.34 25.70 10.13
CA ILE A 96 11.21 24.27 10.43
C ILE A 96 9.74 23.91 10.68
N TYR A 97 9.07 24.67 11.55
CA TYR A 97 7.68 24.46 11.88
C TYR A 97 6.76 24.62 10.66
N ARG A 98 6.99 25.64 9.82
CA ARG A 98 6.23 25.85 8.58
C ARG A 98 6.38 24.69 7.59
N GLN A 99 7.60 24.19 7.41
CA GLN A 99 7.85 23.03 6.54
C GLN A 99 7.22 21.76 7.11
N CYS A 100 7.23 21.59 8.44
CA CYS A 100 6.54 20.48 9.08
C CYS A 100 5.02 20.54 8.94
N GLN A 101 4.40 21.72 8.97
CA GLN A 101 2.98 21.87 8.64
C GLN A 101 2.68 21.43 7.20
N GLN A 102 3.62 21.60 6.28
CA GLN A 102 3.52 21.17 4.88
C GLN A 102 3.85 19.68 4.66
N ASP A 103 4.07 18.90 5.72
CA ASP A 103 4.42 17.48 5.63
C ASP A 103 5.79 17.21 4.99
N ALA A 104 6.73 18.15 5.14
CA ALA A 104 8.11 17.92 4.75
C ALA A 104 8.77 16.81 5.62
N SER A 105 9.80 16.18 5.07
CA SER A 105 10.64 15.25 5.84
C SER A 105 11.57 16.03 6.78
N LEU A 106 11.95 15.42 7.90
CA LEU A 106 12.99 16.01 8.76
C LEU A 106 14.32 16.18 8.03
N TRP A 107 14.61 15.32 7.04
CA TRP A 107 15.82 15.43 6.23
C TRP A 107 15.91 16.77 5.50
N GLN A 108 14.84 17.14 4.78
CA GLN A 108 14.75 18.41 4.07
C GLN A 108 14.66 19.59 5.05
N THR A 109 13.87 19.41 6.11
CA THR A 109 13.57 20.47 7.07
C THR A 109 14.78 20.92 7.88
N LEU A 110 15.65 19.97 8.25
CA LEU A 110 16.85 20.25 9.03
C LEU A 110 18.10 20.42 8.15
N HIS A 111 17.95 20.43 6.83
CA HIS A 111 19.05 20.53 5.86
C HIS A 111 20.19 19.53 6.15
N LEU A 112 19.82 18.28 6.46
CA LEU A 112 20.79 17.22 6.83
C LEU A 112 21.73 16.84 5.68
N ASP A 113 21.40 17.23 4.45
CA ASP A 113 22.28 17.10 3.29
C ASP A 113 23.61 17.86 3.47
N GLN A 114 23.64 18.92 4.28
CA GLN A 114 24.85 19.71 4.54
C GLN A 114 25.82 19.03 5.50
N SER A 115 25.31 18.23 6.43
CA SER A 115 26.11 17.53 7.45
C SER A 115 26.38 16.07 7.09
N ILE A 116 25.49 15.43 6.33
CA ILE A 116 25.57 14.02 5.97
C ILE A 116 25.42 13.89 4.45
N SER A 117 26.54 13.59 3.78
CA SER A 117 26.53 13.23 2.35
C SER A 117 26.08 11.79 2.15
N LEU A 118 24.80 11.60 1.80
CA LEU A 118 24.27 10.28 1.41
C LEU A 118 24.98 9.71 0.18
N ASP A 119 25.46 10.58 -0.71
CA ASP A 119 26.22 10.17 -1.90
C ASP A 119 27.56 9.54 -1.56
N GLU A 120 28.24 10.05 -0.52
CA GLU A 120 29.48 9.49 -0.03
C GLU A 120 29.24 8.21 0.79
N LEU A 121 28.23 8.24 1.68
CA LEU A 121 27.92 7.12 2.58
C LEU A 121 27.40 5.88 1.84
N LEU A 122 26.60 6.09 0.80
CA LEU A 122 26.00 5.02 -0.02
C LEU A 122 26.75 4.81 -1.34
N ASN A 123 28.02 5.24 -1.41
CA ASN A 123 28.84 5.05 -2.59
C ASN A 123 29.25 3.58 -2.77
N ILE A 124 28.66 2.91 -3.75
CA ILE A 124 29.01 1.52 -4.09
C ILE A 124 30.07 1.36 -5.17
N SER A 125 30.59 2.45 -5.75
CA SER A 125 31.55 2.38 -6.87
C SER A 125 32.76 1.50 -6.56
N GLN A 126 33.24 1.53 -5.31
CA GLN A 126 34.35 0.68 -4.85
C GLN A 126 33.99 -0.81 -4.89
N TYR A 127 32.77 -1.17 -4.46
CA TYR A 127 32.30 -2.56 -4.49
C TYR A 127 31.98 -3.00 -5.91
N THR A 128 31.34 -2.15 -6.70
CA THR A 128 31.07 -2.39 -8.13
C THR A 128 32.35 -2.73 -8.90
N GLY A 129 33.42 -1.96 -8.69
CA GLY A 129 34.71 -2.24 -9.33
C GLY A 129 35.31 -3.59 -8.92
N ASN A 130 35.25 -3.94 -7.63
CA ASN A 130 35.73 -5.22 -7.12
C ASN A 130 34.92 -6.41 -7.66
N ILE A 131 33.58 -6.28 -7.70
CA ILE A 131 32.67 -7.31 -8.22
C ILE A 131 32.91 -7.50 -9.72
N SER A 132 32.98 -6.41 -10.50
CA SER A 132 33.29 -6.49 -11.94
C SER A 132 34.62 -7.20 -12.20
N THR A 133 35.66 -6.84 -11.45
CA THR A 133 36.98 -7.47 -11.57
C THR A 133 36.95 -8.96 -11.20
N ALA A 134 36.13 -9.35 -10.22
CA ALA A 134 35.96 -10.74 -9.81
C ALA A 134 35.24 -11.57 -10.89
N PHE A 135 34.20 -11.01 -11.51
CA PHE A 135 33.46 -11.64 -12.60
C PHE A 135 34.27 -11.72 -13.90
N GLU A 136 35.09 -10.71 -14.23
CA GLU A 136 36.03 -10.78 -15.37
C GLU A 136 37.07 -11.89 -15.22
N LYS A 137 37.50 -12.17 -13.98
CA LYS A 137 38.44 -13.25 -13.65
C LYS A 137 37.77 -14.61 -13.53
N MET A 138 36.43 -14.66 -13.49
CA MET A 138 35.69 -15.91 -13.38
C MET A 138 35.73 -16.65 -14.71
N ASN A 139 36.41 -17.80 -14.72
CA ASN A 139 36.46 -18.67 -15.89
C ASN A 139 35.56 -19.88 -15.63
N ILE A 140 34.32 -19.83 -16.14
CA ILE A 140 33.37 -20.94 -16.04
C ILE A 140 33.67 -21.92 -17.16
N THR A 141 34.35 -23.01 -16.83
CA THR A 141 34.60 -24.10 -17.76
C THR A 141 33.46 -25.11 -17.70
N LEU A 142 32.70 -25.24 -18.79
CA LEU A 142 31.83 -26.41 -18.95
C LEU A 142 32.69 -27.64 -19.28
N SER A 143 32.26 -28.80 -18.80
CA SER A 143 32.86 -30.06 -19.23
C SER A 143 32.65 -30.22 -20.74
N PRO A 144 33.66 -30.74 -21.48
CA PRO A 144 33.54 -30.90 -22.92
C PRO A 144 32.35 -31.79 -23.25
N ILE A 145 31.38 -31.22 -23.97
CA ILE A 145 30.20 -31.94 -24.44
C ILE A 145 30.63 -32.66 -25.72
N SER A 146 30.52 -33.98 -25.76
CA SER A 146 30.72 -34.77 -26.97
C SER A 146 29.40 -35.39 -27.37
N LEU A 147 28.79 -34.89 -28.46
CA LEU A 147 27.51 -35.44 -28.96
C LEU A 147 27.69 -36.87 -29.48
N LEU A 148 28.66 -37.05 -30.39
CA LEU A 148 28.96 -38.30 -31.08
C LEU A 148 30.47 -38.40 -31.27
N SER A 149 31.06 -39.51 -30.83
CA SER A 149 32.46 -39.81 -31.11
C SER A 149 32.67 -40.13 -32.60
N GLN A 150 33.89 -39.96 -33.10
CA GLN A 150 34.21 -40.32 -34.49
C GLN A 150 33.87 -41.79 -34.78
N SER A 151 34.14 -42.70 -33.83
CA SER A 151 33.79 -44.11 -33.97
C SER A 151 32.29 -44.36 -34.09
N GLN A 152 31.45 -43.60 -33.40
CA GLN A 152 29.99 -43.70 -33.49
C GLN A 152 29.49 -43.16 -34.84
N LYS A 153 30.06 -42.05 -35.33
CA LYS A 153 29.75 -41.50 -36.65
C LYS A 153 30.07 -42.50 -37.76
N ASP A 154 31.26 -43.08 -37.72
CA ASP A 154 31.71 -44.07 -38.69
C ASP A 154 30.86 -45.35 -38.64
N LEU A 155 30.43 -45.77 -37.45
CA LEU A 155 29.56 -46.94 -37.27
C LEU A 155 28.18 -46.71 -37.91
N LEU A 156 27.56 -45.55 -37.66
CA LEU A 156 26.26 -45.20 -38.22
C LEU A 156 26.30 -45.13 -39.75
N LEU A 157 27.34 -44.51 -40.30
CA LEU A 157 27.54 -44.41 -41.75
C LEU A 157 27.79 -45.79 -42.39
N LYS A 158 28.57 -46.65 -41.73
CA LYS A 158 28.74 -48.04 -42.19
C LYS A 158 27.45 -48.84 -42.10
N ALA A 159 26.66 -48.65 -41.05
CA ALA A 159 25.39 -49.35 -40.88
C ALA A 159 24.38 -48.94 -41.94
N SER A 160 24.30 -47.65 -42.29
CA SER A 160 23.42 -47.17 -43.36
C SER A 160 23.84 -47.71 -44.73
N GLN A 161 25.15 -47.75 -45.01
CA GLN A 161 25.68 -48.34 -46.25
C GLN A 161 25.47 -49.87 -46.31
N ALA A 162 25.60 -50.56 -45.18
CA ALA A 162 25.36 -52.01 -45.11
C ALA A 162 23.88 -52.38 -45.27
N ALA A 163 22.96 -51.45 -45.02
CA ALA A 163 21.52 -51.63 -45.21
C ALA A 163 21.07 -51.50 -46.67
N GLN A 164 21.99 -51.22 -47.61
CA GLN A 164 21.65 -51.10 -49.02
C GLN A 164 21.22 -52.46 -49.61
N PRO A 165 20.06 -52.52 -50.29
CA PRO A 165 19.60 -53.75 -50.91
C PRO A 165 20.51 -54.17 -52.06
N PRO A 166 20.49 -55.46 -52.43
CA PRO A 166 21.16 -55.91 -53.63
C PRO A 166 20.54 -55.26 -54.87
N ASN A 167 21.27 -55.28 -55.98
CA ASN A 167 20.77 -54.76 -57.24
C ASN A 167 19.63 -55.65 -57.79
N PHE A 168 18.41 -55.13 -57.74
CA PHE A 168 17.20 -55.79 -58.24
C PHE A 168 16.85 -55.43 -59.69
N THR A 169 17.70 -54.72 -60.44
CA THR A 169 17.39 -54.28 -61.82
C THR A 169 17.01 -55.47 -62.71
N LEU A 170 17.80 -56.55 -62.71
CA LEU A 170 17.49 -57.76 -63.49
C LEU A 170 16.20 -58.45 -63.02
N THR A 171 15.92 -58.44 -61.71
CA THR A 171 14.71 -59.03 -61.15
C THR A 171 13.47 -58.23 -61.56
N LEU A 172 13.55 -56.90 -61.55
CA LEU A 172 12.48 -56.01 -62.00
C LEU A 172 12.23 -56.15 -63.50
N GLU A 173 13.29 -56.26 -64.32
CA GLU A 173 13.16 -56.54 -65.76
C GLU A 173 12.46 -57.89 -66.02
N GLN A 174 12.80 -58.92 -65.25
CA GLN A 174 12.19 -60.24 -65.39
C GLN A 174 10.73 -60.25 -64.89
N LEU A 175 10.39 -59.45 -63.88
CA LEU A 175 9.02 -59.24 -63.39
C LEU A 175 8.12 -58.52 -64.39
N GLU A 176 8.70 -57.82 -65.37
CA GLU A 176 7.96 -57.14 -66.45
C GLU A 176 7.72 -58.03 -67.67
N GLN A 177 8.33 -59.23 -67.72
CA GLN A 177 8.09 -60.20 -68.77
C GLN A 177 6.80 -61.00 -68.53
N ASN A 178 6.14 -61.39 -69.62
CA ASN A 178 4.99 -62.29 -69.56
C ASN A 178 5.43 -63.67 -69.05
N MET A 179 4.61 -64.31 -68.21
CA MET A 179 4.90 -65.64 -67.63
C MET A 179 4.98 -66.74 -68.71
N THR A 180 4.32 -66.54 -69.84
CA THR A 180 4.30 -67.44 -70.99
C THR A 180 4.88 -66.73 -72.21
N GLN A 181 5.50 -67.52 -73.11
CA GLN A 181 6.11 -67.02 -74.35
C GLN A 181 5.07 -66.44 -75.34
N GLY A 182 3.79 -66.75 -75.14
CA GLY A 182 2.63 -66.21 -75.87
C GLY A 182 1.36 -66.29 -75.01
N SER A 183 0.26 -65.71 -75.48
CA SER A 183 -1.04 -65.72 -74.78
C SER A 183 -1.65 -67.12 -74.82
N LEU A 184 -1.88 -67.71 -73.64
CA LEU A 184 -2.61 -68.99 -73.50
C LEU A 184 -4.04 -68.87 -74.04
N LEU A 185 -4.65 -67.68 -73.93
CA LEU A 185 -5.97 -67.39 -74.45
C LEU A 185 -5.99 -67.37 -75.98
N ASP A 186 -4.94 -66.84 -76.61
CA ASP A 186 -4.82 -66.78 -78.08
C ASP A 186 -4.63 -68.20 -78.63
N LEU A 187 -3.76 -69.00 -77.98
CA LEU A 187 -3.55 -70.40 -78.33
C LEU A 187 -4.82 -71.24 -78.12
N ALA A 188 -5.58 -70.99 -77.05
CA ALA A 188 -6.88 -71.63 -76.83
C ALA A 188 -7.90 -71.26 -77.93
N ALA A 189 -7.93 -70.01 -78.37
CA ALA A 189 -8.80 -69.57 -79.45
C ALA A 189 -8.44 -70.22 -80.80
N GLU A 190 -7.15 -70.35 -81.10
CA GLU A 190 -6.67 -71.07 -82.30
C GLU A 190 -7.04 -72.56 -82.26
N LEU A 191 -6.93 -73.21 -81.09
CA LEU A 191 -7.30 -74.61 -80.90
C LEU A 191 -8.81 -74.85 -81.08
N GLU A 192 -9.65 -73.93 -80.59
CA GLU A 192 -11.11 -73.98 -80.80
C GLU A 192 -11.48 -73.82 -82.27
N GLN A 193 -10.85 -72.87 -82.96
CA GLN A 193 -11.08 -72.66 -84.39
C GLN A 193 -10.71 -73.92 -85.19
N LEU A 194 -9.61 -74.57 -84.83
CA LEU A 194 -9.17 -75.82 -85.46
C LEU A 194 -10.06 -77.02 -85.08
N ALA A 195 -10.60 -77.03 -83.85
CA ALA A 195 -11.55 -78.04 -83.37
C ALA A 195 -12.88 -77.98 -84.15
N GLU A 196 -13.40 -76.78 -84.41
CA GLU A 196 -14.61 -76.55 -85.21
C GLU A 196 -14.43 -77.00 -86.66
N GLU A 197 -13.27 -76.71 -87.27
CA GLU A 197 -12.98 -77.04 -88.67
C GLU A 197 -12.78 -78.56 -88.88
N LEU A 198 -12.16 -79.26 -87.92
CA LEU A 198 -11.85 -80.69 -88.00
C LEU A 198 -12.85 -81.59 -87.27
N GLY A 199 -13.82 -81.03 -86.52
CA GLY A 199 -14.79 -81.78 -85.72
C GLY A 199 -14.15 -82.60 -84.60
N ARG A 200 -13.06 -82.10 -84.00
CA ARG A 200 -12.20 -82.82 -83.05
C ARG A 200 -12.42 -82.32 -81.62
N LYS A 201 -13.25 -83.05 -80.87
CA LYS A 201 -13.61 -82.70 -79.48
C LYS A 201 -12.40 -82.65 -78.53
N ASP A 202 -11.36 -83.43 -78.81
CA ASP A 202 -10.10 -83.40 -78.07
C ASP A 202 -9.37 -82.06 -78.16
N LEU A 203 -9.49 -81.31 -79.25
CA LEU A 203 -8.90 -79.96 -79.36
C LEU A 203 -9.72 -78.93 -78.57
N GLU A 204 -11.05 -79.09 -78.51
CA GLU A 204 -11.95 -78.25 -77.72
C GLU A 204 -11.71 -78.44 -76.21
N ASP A 205 -11.57 -79.69 -75.77
CA ASP A 205 -11.23 -80.02 -74.37
C ASP A 205 -9.86 -79.42 -73.97
N ASN A 206 -8.84 -79.52 -74.84
CA ASN A 206 -7.53 -78.91 -74.61
C ASN A 206 -7.61 -77.36 -74.54
N ALA A 207 -8.41 -76.72 -75.39
CA ALA A 207 -8.58 -75.27 -75.35
C ALA A 207 -9.24 -74.80 -74.04
N HIS A 208 -10.23 -75.54 -73.55
CA HIS A 208 -10.82 -75.29 -72.24
C HIS A 208 -9.80 -75.45 -71.10
N GLU A 209 -8.97 -76.50 -71.13
CA GLU A 209 -7.88 -76.68 -70.17
C GLU A 209 -6.88 -75.51 -70.18
N LEU A 210 -6.50 -74.98 -71.36
CA LEU A 210 -5.63 -73.82 -71.47
C LEU A 210 -6.24 -72.55 -70.83
N ARG A 211 -7.55 -72.34 -70.95
CA ARG A 211 -8.24 -71.18 -70.33
C ARG A 211 -8.35 -71.31 -68.82
N GLU A 212 -8.64 -72.49 -68.31
CA GLU A 212 -8.64 -72.72 -66.86
C GLU A 212 -7.24 -72.59 -66.28
N LEU A 213 -6.20 -73.06 -67.01
CA LEU A 213 -4.80 -72.86 -66.62
C LEU A 213 -4.41 -71.38 -66.59
N ASP A 214 -4.80 -70.58 -67.60
CA ASP A 214 -4.55 -69.14 -67.62
C ASP A 214 -5.19 -68.42 -66.43
N LYS A 215 -6.45 -68.78 -66.12
CA LYS A 215 -7.20 -68.25 -64.98
C LYS A 215 -6.58 -68.64 -63.64
N GLU A 216 -6.13 -69.89 -63.48
CA GLU A 216 -5.44 -70.38 -62.28
C GLU A 216 -4.08 -69.69 -62.11
N MET A 217 -3.34 -69.53 -63.21
CA MET A 217 -2.04 -68.84 -63.24
C MET A 217 -2.21 -67.35 -62.87
N GLN A 218 -3.20 -66.67 -63.44
CA GLN A 218 -3.49 -65.28 -63.11
C GLN A 218 -3.94 -65.12 -61.66
N ALA A 219 -4.79 -66.02 -61.14
CA ALA A 219 -5.23 -66.00 -59.75
C ALA A 219 -4.08 -66.26 -58.76
N SER A 220 -3.14 -67.14 -59.12
CA SER A 220 -2.06 -67.57 -58.23
C SER A 220 -0.85 -66.63 -58.23
N PHE A 221 -0.49 -66.05 -59.39
CA PHE A 221 0.78 -65.33 -59.54
C PHE A 221 0.65 -63.81 -59.67
N SER A 222 -0.45 -63.27 -60.19
CA SER A 222 -0.57 -61.81 -60.44
C SER A 222 -0.46 -60.97 -59.15
N GLY A 223 -1.09 -61.41 -58.06
CA GLY A 223 -1.03 -60.76 -56.75
C GLY A 223 0.38 -60.78 -56.15
N PRO A 224 1.00 -61.96 -55.97
CA PRO A 224 2.36 -62.07 -55.46
C PRO A 224 3.43 -61.33 -56.29
N LEU A 225 3.35 -61.37 -57.63
CA LEU A 225 4.30 -60.66 -58.50
C LEU A 225 4.19 -59.14 -58.36
N ARG A 226 2.95 -58.61 -58.31
CA ARG A 226 2.72 -57.17 -58.06
C ARG A 226 3.23 -56.78 -56.68
N SER A 227 2.93 -57.57 -55.65
CA SER A 227 3.42 -57.32 -54.29
C SER A 227 4.95 -57.36 -54.22
N LEU A 228 5.59 -58.30 -54.92
CA LEU A 228 7.05 -58.37 -54.99
C LEU A 228 7.65 -57.11 -55.63
N LYS A 229 7.08 -56.62 -56.75
CA LYS A 229 7.51 -55.37 -57.39
C LYS A 229 7.38 -54.16 -56.46
N GLU A 230 6.23 -54.02 -55.80
CA GLU A 230 5.97 -52.95 -54.83
C GLU A 230 6.95 -53.01 -53.64
N ASN A 231 7.19 -54.21 -53.09
CA ASN A 231 8.12 -54.43 -51.99
C ASN A 231 9.57 -54.11 -52.39
N ILE A 232 10.01 -54.50 -53.59
CA ILE A 232 11.35 -54.18 -54.09
C ILE A 232 11.54 -52.65 -54.18
N HIS A 233 10.58 -51.93 -54.76
CA HIS A 233 10.64 -50.48 -54.83
C HIS A 233 10.64 -49.83 -53.45
N SER A 234 9.80 -50.30 -52.53
CA SER A 234 9.73 -49.78 -51.16
C SER A 234 11.04 -49.98 -50.40
N VAL A 235 11.72 -51.12 -50.58
CA VAL A 235 13.01 -51.40 -49.94
C VAL A 235 14.11 -50.52 -50.57
N GLN A 236 14.14 -50.37 -51.90
CA GLN A 236 15.09 -49.49 -52.58
C GLN A 236 14.96 -48.03 -52.15
N SER A 237 13.73 -47.50 -52.13
CA SER A 237 13.49 -46.12 -51.68
C SER A 237 13.78 -45.94 -50.20
N GLY A 238 13.38 -46.91 -49.36
CA GLY A 238 13.60 -46.86 -47.92
C GLY A 238 15.09 -46.88 -47.54
N ALA A 239 15.90 -47.70 -48.23
CA ALA A 239 17.33 -47.77 -47.99
C ALA A 239 18.07 -46.51 -48.45
N ALA A 240 17.71 -45.96 -49.62
CA ALA A 240 18.26 -44.68 -50.08
C ALA A 240 17.90 -43.52 -49.13
N GLN A 241 16.65 -43.50 -48.63
CA GLN A 241 16.21 -42.52 -47.65
C GLN A 241 16.96 -42.66 -46.32
N LEU A 242 17.16 -43.89 -45.83
CA LEU A 242 17.91 -44.17 -44.60
C LEU A 242 19.35 -43.67 -44.68
N GLU A 243 20.03 -43.89 -45.81
CA GLU A 243 21.37 -43.36 -46.02
C GLU A 243 21.40 -41.83 -46.03
N GLY A 244 20.49 -41.21 -46.79
CA GLY A 244 20.37 -39.74 -46.84
C GLY A 244 20.13 -39.13 -45.46
N GLN A 245 19.14 -39.65 -44.71
CA GLN A 245 18.82 -39.19 -43.35
C GLN A 245 19.98 -39.42 -42.37
N THR A 246 20.73 -40.51 -42.52
CA THR A 246 21.89 -40.77 -41.65
C THR A 246 23.00 -39.76 -41.91
N VAL A 247 23.29 -39.46 -43.18
CA VAL A 247 24.28 -38.45 -43.56
C VAL A 247 23.88 -37.06 -43.06
N ASP A 248 22.63 -36.67 -43.27
CA ASP A 248 22.11 -35.37 -42.82
C ASP A 248 22.17 -35.23 -41.28
N ALA A 249 21.79 -36.28 -40.55
CA ALA A 249 21.86 -36.29 -39.09
C ALA A 249 23.31 -36.20 -38.57
N LEU A 250 24.26 -36.89 -39.23
CA LEU A 250 25.68 -36.82 -38.89
C LEU A 250 26.28 -35.45 -39.18
N ASP A 251 25.89 -34.80 -40.28
CA ASP A 251 26.27 -33.43 -40.61
C ASP A 251 25.73 -32.44 -39.56
N GLN A 252 24.44 -32.53 -39.23
CA GLN A 252 23.83 -31.66 -38.23
C GLN A 252 24.44 -31.85 -36.83
N ALA A 253 24.75 -33.09 -36.45
CA ALA A 253 25.46 -33.37 -35.20
C ALA A 253 26.89 -32.78 -35.20
N SER A 254 27.57 -32.81 -36.34
CA SER A 254 28.93 -32.23 -36.47
C SER A 254 28.90 -30.70 -36.39
N LYS A 255 27.96 -30.05 -37.08
CA LYS A 255 27.74 -28.59 -36.96
C LYS A 255 27.39 -28.16 -35.54
N THR A 256 26.57 -28.96 -34.85
CA THR A 256 26.20 -28.70 -33.45
C THR A 256 27.41 -28.84 -32.53
N GLN A 257 28.27 -29.86 -32.74
CA GLN A 257 29.51 -30.03 -31.99
C GLN A 257 30.45 -28.84 -32.17
N GLU A 258 30.65 -28.36 -33.40
CA GLU A 258 31.49 -27.19 -33.71
C GLU A 258 30.97 -25.91 -33.06
N PHE A 259 29.65 -25.69 -33.10
CA PHE A 259 29.01 -24.58 -32.40
C PHE A 259 29.23 -24.65 -30.90
N LEU A 260 29.07 -25.83 -30.29
CA LEU A 260 29.30 -26.02 -28.85
C LEU A 260 30.76 -25.77 -28.46
N GLU A 261 31.72 -26.14 -29.30
CA GLU A 261 33.14 -25.92 -29.01
C GLU A 261 33.55 -24.44 -29.17
N THR A 262 32.95 -23.74 -30.14
CA THR A 262 33.35 -22.36 -30.49
C THR A 262 32.57 -21.31 -29.70
N GLU A 263 31.24 -21.43 -29.66
CA GLU A 263 30.36 -20.36 -29.17
C GLU A 263 30.01 -20.50 -27.69
N THR A 264 30.08 -21.69 -27.10
CA THR A 264 29.70 -21.89 -25.69
C THR A 264 30.48 -20.99 -24.75
N SER A 265 31.80 -20.84 -24.95
CA SER A 265 32.64 -19.94 -24.13
C SER A 265 32.19 -18.48 -24.24
N ASN A 266 31.87 -18.02 -25.45
CA ASN A 266 31.39 -16.67 -25.70
C ASN A 266 30.01 -16.45 -25.06
N ILE A 267 29.10 -17.41 -25.19
CA ILE A 267 27.76 -17.37 -24.59
C ILE A 267 27.88 -17.30 -23.07
N ILE A 268 28.66 -18.17 -22.44
CA ILE A 268 28.84 -18.14 -20.98
C ILE A 268 29.38 -16.78 -20.53
N LYS A 269 30.38 -16.25 -21.24
CA LYS A 269 30.96 -14.95 -20.91
C LYS A 269 29.92 -13.83 -21.04
N ASN A 270 29.14 -13.83 -22.11
CA ASN A 270 28.11 -12.82 -22.35
C ASN A 270 26.98 -12.89 -21.31
N GLU A 271 26.47 -14.09 -21.03
CA GLU A 271 25.44 -14.32 -20.00
C GLU A 271 25.94 -13.96 -18.60
N THR A 272 27.21 -14.24 -18.30
CA THR A 272 27.84 -13.89 -17.02
C THR A 272 27.96 -12.37 -16.86
N LEU A 273 28.29 -11.65 -17.94
CA LEU A 273 28.33 -10.18 -17.94
C LEU A 273 26.92 -9.57 -17.85
N ALA A 274 25.95 -10.12 -18.57
CA ALA A 274 24.55 -9.69 -18.47
C ALA A 274 23.98 -9.88 -17.05
N PHE A 275 24.30 -11.01 -16.41
CA PHE A 275 23.95 -11.26 -15.02
C PHE A 275 24.61 -10.24 -14.07
N LEU A 276 25.89 -9.93 -14.28
CA LEU A 276 26.60 -8.91 -13.50
C LEU A 276 25.93 -7.53 -13.65
N GLU A 277 25.61 -7.12 -14.87
CA GLU A 277 24.95 -5.84 -15.15
C GLU A 277 23.60 -5.76 -14.42
N GLN A 278 22.80 -6.82 -14.51
CA GLN A 278 21.53 -6.90 -13.80
C GLN A 278 21.69 -6.85 -12.27
N LEU A 279 22.71 -7.52 -11.73
CA LEU A 279 23.02 -7.48 -10.29
C LEU A 279 23.39 -6.06 -9.84
N LEU A 280 24.23 -5.36 -10.61
CA LEU A 280 24.64 -3.99 -10.31
C LEU A 280 23.47 -3.01 -10.40
N ASP A 281 22.62 -3.16 -11.42
CA ASP A 281 21.39 -2.38 -11.59
C ASP A 281 20.44 -2.51 -10.39
N PHE A 282 20.30 -3.71 -9.81
CA PHE A 282 19.54 -3.90 -8.58
C PHE A 282 20.12 -3.10 -7.40
N PHE A 283 21.45 -3.09 -7.24
CA PHE A 283 22.08 -2.33 -6.16
C PHE A 283 21.93 -0.82 -6.37
N GLU A 284 22.12 -0.33 -7.59
CA GLU A 284 21.94 1.09 -7.94
C GLU A 284 20.49 1.53 -7.71
N THR A 285 19.53 0.73 -8.19
CA THR A 285 18.10 0.98 -7.98
C THR A 285 17.75 1.00 -6.49
N TYR A 286 18.25 0.05 -5.71
CA TYR A 286 18.00 0.00 -4.27
C TYR A 286 18.58 1.20 -3.53
N ILE A 287 19.78 1.64 -3.88
CA ILE A 287 20.41 2.82 -3.27
C ILE A 287 19.66 4.10 -3.65
N SER A 288 19.26 4.23 -4.92
CA SER A 288 18.44 5.35 -5.39
C SER A 288 17.12 5.41 -4.61
N TRP A 289 16.44 4.27 -4.48
CA TRP A 289 15.24 4.15 -3.66
C TRP A 289 15.51 4.50 -2.19
N ALA A 290 16.56 3.97 -1.58
CA ALA A 290 16.89 4.25 -0.19
C ALA A 290 17.17 5.74 0.05
N LYS A 291 17.91 6.39 -0.86
CA LYS A 291 18.13 7.85 -0.84
C LYS A 291 16.80 8.59 -0.85
N SER A 292 15.98 8.38 -1.88
CA SER A 292 14.68 9.04 -2.00
C SER A 292 13.79 8.82 -0.77
N ARG A 293 13.74 7.58 -0.24
CA ARG A 293 12.98 7.27 0.96
C ARG A 293 13.49 8.01 2.18
N VAL A 294 14.81 8.04 2.42
CA VAL A 294 15.39 8.76 3.56
C VAL A 294 15.17 10.28 3.43
N THR A 295 15.31 10.82 2.22
CA THR A 295 15.22 12.27 1.99
C THR A 295 13.80 12.79 1.94
N GLU A 296 12.82 12.01 1.47
CA GLU A 296 11.45 12.48 1.22
C GLU A 296 10.42 11.85 2.14
N ASP A 297 10.48 10.54 2.36
CA ASP A 297 9.36 9.79 2.95
C ASP A 297 9.58 9.36 4.40
N MET A 298 10.82 9.19 4.82
CA MET A 298 11.16 8.80 6.17
C MET A 298 11.13 10.03 7.09
N ALA A 299 10.57 9.84 8.28
CA ALA A 299 10.47 10.87 9.31
C ALA A 299 9.81 12.19 8.83
N ARG A 300 8.65 12.07 8.18
CA ARG A 300 7.72 13.21 7.96
C ARG A 300 7.43 13.91 9.28
N CYS A 301 7.53 15.24 9.33
CA CYS A 301 7.43 15.99 10.59
C CYS A 301 6.07 16.63 10.87
N LYS A 302 5.05 16.36 10.03
CA LYS A 302 3.67 16.77 10.27
C LYS A 302 3.10 16.37 11.64
N PRO A 303 3.35 15.16 12.18
CA PRO A 303 2.85 14.81 13.51
C PRO A 303 3.43 15.69 14.63
N ILE A 304 4.66 16.21 14.44
CA ILE A 304 5.31 17.11 15.39
C ILE A 304 4.62 18.48 15.36
N ALA A 305 4.42 19.04 14.15
CA ALA A 305 3.68 20.29 13.99
C ALA A 305 2.25 20.19 14.56
N GLN A 306 1.54 19.10 14.25
CA GLN A 306 0.20 18.85 14.80
C GLN A 306 0.19 18.73 16.33
N SER A 307 1.24 18.15 16.93
CA SER A 307 1.35 18.07 18.38
C SER A 307 1.51 19.45 19.01
N LEU A 308 2.29 20.34 18.40
CA LEU A 308 2.42 21.74 18.83
C LEU A 308 1.11 22.52 18.68
N ASP A 309 0.41 22.33 17.57
CA ASP A 309 -0.91 22.93 17.31
C ASP A 309 -1.93 22.45 18.35
N ASN A 310 -1.91 21.17 18.70
CA ASN A 310 -2.79 20.62 19.73
C ASN A 310 -2.48 21.20 21.12
N VAL A 311 -1.20 21.46 21.44
CA VAL A 311 -0.83 22.11 22.71
C VAL A 311 -1.33 23.55 22.74
N GLU A 312 -1.23 24.28 21.64
CA GLU A 312 -1.82 25.62 21.51
C GLU A 312 -3.33 25.57 21.76
N VAL A 313 -4.05 24.71 21.03
CA VAL A 313 -5.50 24.59 21.14
C VAL A 313 -5.91 24.23 22.57
N ILE A 314 -5.23 23.28 23.21
CA ILE A 314 -5.53 22.91 24.61
C ILE A 314 -5.25 24.08 25.57
N GLY A 315 -4.10 24.73 25.45
CA GLY A 315 -3.69 25.81 26.34
C GLY A 315 -4.54 27.07 26.18
N CYS A 316 -4.83 27.45 24.95
CA CYS A 316 -5.46 28.72 24.61
C CYS A 316 -6.98 28.61 24.50
N ASP A 317 -7.49 27.67 23.72
CA ASP A 317 -8.94 27.58 23.47
C ASP A 317 -9.69 26.86 24.61
N TYR A 318 -9.06 25.90 25.28
CA TYR A 318 -9.71 25.20 26.38
C TYR A 318 -9.39 25.81 27.74
N ILE A 319 -8.11 25.92 28.11
CA ILE A 319 -7.74 26.41 29.44
C ILE A 319 -8.00 27.91 29.54
N MET A 320 -7.44 28.70 28.61
CA MET A 320 -7.48 30.14 28.77
C MET A 320 -8.88 30.72 28.56
N ASP A 321 -9.64 30.24 27.58
CA ASP A 321 -11.05 30.65 27.43
C ASP A 321 -11.90 30.24 28.63
N SER A 322 -11.65 29.07 29.24
CA SER A 322 -12.34 28.68 30.48
C SER A 322 -12.01 29.61 31.64
N VAL A 323 -10.73 29.99 31.80
CA VAL A 323 -10.29 30.96 32.81
C VAL A 323 -10.95 32.32 32.55
N ASN A 324 -11.06 32.72 31.27
CA ASN A 324 -11.72 33.94 30.85
C ASN A 324 -13.22 33.95 31.19
N ALA A 325 -13.92 32.87 30.87
CA ALA A 325 -15.33 32.69 31.22
C ALA A 325 -15.54 32.67 32.75
N PHE A 326 -14.61 32.07 33.49
CA PHE A 326 -14.67 31.95 34.93
C PHE A 326 -14.55 33.32 35.64
N TRP A 327 -13.52 34.12 35.31
CA TRP A 327 -13.39 35.45 35.93
C TRP A 327 -14.54 36.37 35.52
N PHE A 328 -15.01 36.29 34.28
CA PHE A 328 -16.14 37.07 33.80
C PHE A 328 -17.41 36.77 34.61
N SER A 329 -17.68 35.48 34.86
CA SER A 329 -18.82 35.02 35.67
C SER A 329 -18.72 35.45 37.13
N LEU A 330 -17.53 35.33 37.74
CA LEU A 330 -17.29 35.77 39.12
C LEU A 330 -17.35 37.29 39.27
N GLY A 331 -16.85 38.02 38.28
CA GLY A 331 -16.92 39.48 38.22
C GLY A 331 -18.37 39.97 38.20
N TRP A 332 -19.20 39.36 37.35
CA TRP A 332 -20.62 39.67 37.27
C TRP A 332 -21.38 39.32 38.56
N SER A 333 -21.04 38.18 39.18
CA SER A 333 -21.57 37.77 40.48
C SER A 333 -21.22 38.79 41.57
N THR A 334 -19.99 39.31 41.56
CA THR A 334 -19.53 40.34 42.50
C THR A 334 -20.23 41.68 42.26
N LEU A 335 -20.47 42.06 41.00
CA LEU A 335 -21.21 43.26 40.65
C LEU A 335 -22.65 43.23 41.17
N PHE A 336 -23.34 42.09 41.04
CA PHE A 336 -24.71 41.93 41.57
C PHE A 336 -24.80 41.72 43.07
N LEU A 337 -23.68 41.46 43.74
CA LEU A 337 -23.63 41.29 45.19
C LEU A 337 -23.97 42.63 45.90
N LEU A 338 -23.55 43.78 45.36
CA LEU A 338 -23.88 45.11 45.90
C LEU A 338 -25.39 45.43 45.95
N PRO A 339 -26.15 45.37 44.83
CA PRO A 339 -27.60 45.57 44.90
C PRO A 339 -28.30 44.49 45.72
N SER A 340 -27.78 43.26 45.73
CA SER A 340 -28.31 42.16 46.56
C SER A 340 -28.18 42.45 48.05
N ILE A 341 -27.07 43.02 48.52
CA ILE A 341 -26.91 43.45 49.93
C ILE A 341 -27.98 44.49 50.29
N ILE A 342 -28.18 45.51 49.45
CA ILE A 342 -29.15 46.58 49.72
C ILE A 342 -30.56 46.01 49.86
N LEU A 343 -30.95 45.12 48.94
CA LEU A 343 -32.25 44.45 48.97
C LEU A 343 -32.38 43.54 50.20
N ALA A 344 -31.34 42.76 50.54
CA ALA A 344 -31.34 41.86 51.68
C ALA A 344 -31.49 42.62 53.01
N VAL A 345 -30.79 43.76 53.19
CA VAL A 345 -30.93 44.60 54.39
C VAL A 345 -32.34 45.18 54.49
N ARG A 346 -32.90 45.65 53.36
CA ARG A 346 -34.28 46.18 53.32
C ARG A 346 -35.30 45.10 53.65
N LEU A 347 -35.18 43.92 53.04
CA LEU A 347 -36.06 42.77 53.29
C LEU A 347 -35.93 42.23 54.72
N ALA A 348 -34.71 42.16 55.27
CA ALA A 348 -34.50 41.71 56.64
C ALA A 348 -35.32 42.54 57.66
N LYS A 349 -35.48 43.85 57.43
CA LYS A 349 -36.34 44.72 58.26
C LYS A 349 -37.82 44.31 58.20
N PHE A 350 -38.29 43.82 57.05
CA PHE A 350 -39.67 43.36 56.87
C PHE A 350 -39.91 41.91 57.34
N TYR A 351 -38.86 41.09 57.46
CA TYR A 351 -38.99 39.69 57.85
C TYR A 351 -38.71 39.44 59.34
N ARG A 352 -37.76 40.17 59.95
CA ARG A 352 -37.38 40.00 61.36
C ARG A 352 -38.48 40.46 62.32
N ARG A 353 -38.72 39.71 63.41
CA ARG A 353 -39.64 40.10 64.48
C ARG A 353 -38.97 41.21 65.31
N MET A 354 -39.73 42.25 65.68
CA MET A 354 -39.23 43.31 66.58
C MET A 354 -39.70 43.05 68.01
N ASP A 355 -38.85 43.33 69.00
CA ASP A 355 -39.20 43.11 70.42
C ASP A 355 -40.19 44.14 70.97
N ILE A 356 -40.22 45.34 70.37
CA ILE A 356 -41.06 46.46 70.82
C ILE A 356 -41.76 47.08 69.60
N ALA A 357 -43.05 47.40 69.74
CA ALA A 357 -43.79 48.22 68.79
C ALA A 357 -44.12 49.56 69.44
N ASP A 358 -43.74 50.66 68.82
CA ASP A 358 -44.15 52.00 69.26
C ASP A 358 -45.67 52.14 69.07
N VAL A 359 -46.40 52.07 70.18
CA VAL A 359 -47.84 52.36 70.19
C VAL A 359 -48.00 53.87 70.13
N TYR A 360 -48.41 54.40 68.97
CA TYR A 360 -48.79 55.80 68.84
C TYR A 360 -50.06 56.05 69.66
N ARG A 361 -49.95 56.65 70.85
CA ARG A 361 -51.12 57.15 71.60
C ARG A 361 -51.54 58.49 71.00
N PRO A 362 -52.75 58.63 70.42
CA PRO A 362 -53.28 59.94 70.10
C PRO A 362 -53.48 60.76 71.39
N PRO A 363 -53.27 62.10 71.38
CA PRO A 363 -53.44 62.92 72.56
C PRO A 363 -54.89 62.85 73.07
N ALA A 364 -55.04 62.65 74.38
CA ALA A 364 -56.31 62.46 75.05
C ALA A 364 -57.21 63.70 74.91
N PHE A 365 -58.35 63.54 74.22
CA PHE A 365 -59.39 64.55 74.15
C PHE A 365 -60.16 64.59 75.48
N ASN A 366 -60.05 65.70 76.22
CA ASN A 366 -60.80 65.95 77.46
C ASN A 366 -62.31 66.08 77.16
N SER A 367 -63.10 65.09 77.56
CA SER A 367 -64.57 65.15 77.47
C SER A 367 -65.17 65.92 78.64
N TYR A 368 -65.60 67.16 78.39
CA TYR A 368 -66.50 67.91 79.29
C TYR A 368 -67.91 67.27 79.26
N LYS A 369 -68.43 66.88 80.43
CA LYS A 369 -69.83 66.43 80.59
C LYS A 369 -70.76 67.63 80.73
N ILE A 370 -71.70 67.78 79.80
CA ILE A 370 -72.84 68.71 79.90
C ILE A 370 -74.03 67.96 80.53
N PRO A 371 -74.62 68.41 81.65
CA PRO A 371 -75.74 67.73 82.29
C PRO A 371 -77.08 68.02 81.58
N ARG A 372 -77.90 66.98 81.37
CA ARG A 372 -79.30 67.08 80.91
C ARG A 372 -80.25 67.10 82.11
N PRO A 373 -81.32 67.92 82.09
CA PRO A 373 -82.31 67.98 83.17
C PRO A 373 -83.28 66.77 83.13
N SER A 374 -83.63 66.28 84.32
CA SER A 374 -84.65 65.24 84.56
C SER A 374 -86.01 65.89 84.77
N THR A 375 -87.02 65.48 83.99
CA THR A 375 -88.43 65.82 84.21
C THR A 375 -89.03 64.95 85.30
N ARG A 376 -89.66 65.62 86.26
CA ARG A 376 -90.31 65.12 87.48
C ARG A 376 -91.60 64.34 87.17
N HIS A 377 -91.84 63.26 87.90
CA HIS A 377 -93.14 63.02 88.52
C HIS A 377 -92.97 63.22 90.02
#